data_AF-A0A636KHJ0-F1
#
_entry.id   AF-A0A636KHJ0-F1
#
_cell.length_a   1.000
_cell.length_b   1.000
_cell.length_c   1.000
_cell.angle_alpha   90.00
_cell.angle_beta   90.00
_cell.angle_gamma   90.00
#
_symmetry.space_group_name_H-M   'P 1'
#
loop_
_entity.id
_entity.type
_entity.pdbx_description
1 polymer ?
#
loop_
_entity_poly.entity_id
_entity_poly.type
_entity_poly.pdbx_seq_one_letter_code
_entity_poly.pdbx_strand_id
1 'polypeptide(L)'
;KLSEGRKVICLNLDDSDDSYTEHYESNEGRQLFDTKRSFIHEVVHALTHLQDKEENHPRGPVVEYTNIILKEMGHPSPPRMVYIFNK
;
A
#
# COMPACT_ATOMS: atom_id res chain seq x y z
N LYS A 1 8.10 -21.56 -8.41
CA LYS A 1 7.90 -20.09 -8.28
C LYS A 1 6.50 -19.78 -8.82
N LEU A 2 5.67 -19.06 -8.07
CA LEU A 2 4.23 -18.85 -8.36
C LEU A 2 3.92 -18.30 -9.76
N SER A 3 4.82 -17.54 -10.38
CA SER A 3 4.64 -16.94 -11.71
C SER A 3 5.47 -17.58 -12.83
N GLU A 4 6.13 -18.72 -12.59
CA GLU A 4 7.04 -19.37 -13.57
C GLU A 4 8.14 -18.44 -14.11
N GLY A 5 8.54 -17.43 -13.32
CA GLY A 5 9.57 -16.47 -13.71
C GLY A 5 9.07 -15.23 -14.46
N ARG A 6 7.76 -15.11 -14.68
CA ARG A 6 7.13 -13.91 -15.27
C ARG A 6 7.04 -12.77 -14.23
N LYS A 7 7.25 -11.53 -14.67
CA LYS A 7 6.97 -10.31 -13.89
C LYS A 7 5.50 -9.96 -14.07
N VAL A 8 4.74 -9.93 -12.98
CA VAL A 8 3.29 -9.69 -12.98
C VAL A 8 2.98 -8.67 -11.88
N ILE A 9 2.08 -7.74 -12.17
CA ILE A 9 1.47 -6.82 -11.20
C ILE A 9 -0.02 -7.16 -11.20
N CYS A 10 -0.58 -7.46 -10.02
CA CYS A 10 -1.98 -7.86 -9.87
C CYS A 10 -2.78 -6.68 -9.30
N LEU A 11 -3.82 -6.25 -10.01
CA LEU A 11 -4.68 -5.12 -9.64
C LEU A 11 -6.15 -5.51 -9.89
N ASN A 12 -7.06 -5.03 -9.05
CA ASN A 12 -8.52 -5.18 -9.19
C ASN A 12 -9.21 -3.84 -8.86
N LEU A 13 -10.54 -3.80 -8.96
CA LEU A 13 -11.35 -2.62 -8.63
C LEU A 13 -12.29 -2.89 -7.46
N ASP A 14 -11.98 -3.94 -6.68
CA ASP A 14 -12.83 -4.40 -5.59
C ASP A 14 -12.87 -3.34 -4.46
N ASP A 15 -11.88 -2.46 -4.35
CA ASP A 15 -11.87 -1.31 -3.43
C ASP A 15 -13.07 -0.35 -3.60
N SER A 16 -13.78 -0.42 -4.73
CA SER A 16 -15.00 0.36 -4.99
C SER A 16 -16.29 -0.41 -4.69
N ASP A 17 -16.18 -1.68 -4.27
CA ASP A 17 -17.31 -2.53 -3.89
C ASP A 17 -17.58 -2.42 -2.38
N ASP A 18 -18.86 -2.42 -2.00
CA ASP A 18 -19.32 -2.28 -0.61
C ASP A 18 -18.86 -3.45 0.29
N SER A 19 -18.38 -4.54 -0.32
CA SER A 19 -17.87 -5.73 0.35
C SER A 19 -16.39 -5.63 0.76
N TYR A 20 -15.67 -4.60 0.30
CA TYR A 20 -14.23 -4.47 0.55
C TYR A 20 -13.92 -3.91 1.94
N THR A 21 -13.11 -4.66 2.69
CA THR A 21 -12.87 -4.40 4.13
C THR A 21 -11.40 -4.29 4.49
N GLU A 22 -10.49 -4.11 3.53
CA GLU A 22 -9.08 -3.95 3.89
C GLU A 22 -8.82 -2.55 4.43
N HIS A 23 -8.13 -2.50 5.57
CA HIS A 23 -7.82 -1.26 6.26
C HIS A 23 -6.32 -1.10 6.45
N TYR A 24 -5.89 0.13 6.63
CA TYR A 24 -4.56 0.47 7.13
C TYR A 24 -4.65 1.34 8.39
N GLU A 25 -3.56 1.36 9.16
CA GLU A 25 -3.46 2.17 10.36
C GLU A 25 -2.88 3.54 10.04
N SER A 26 -3.55 4.59 10.52
CA SER A 26 -3.12 5.98 10.43
C SER A 26 -3.17 6.64 11.81
N ASN A 27 -2.61 7.85 11.93
CA ASN A 27 -2.74 8.64 13.15
C ASN A 27 -4.18 9.08 13.45
N GLU A 28 -5.08 8.99 12.46
CA GLU A 28 -6.51 9.31 12.58
C GLU A 28 -7.36 8.04 12.78
N GLY A 29 -6.73 6.91 13.08
CA GLY A 29 -7.38 5.61 13.24
C GLY A 29 -7.34 4.76 11.97
N ARG A 30 -8.22 3.75 11.92
CA ARG A 30 -8.33 2.82 10.79
C ARG A 30 -8.94 3.51 9.58
N GLN A 31 -8.30 3.32 8.44
CA GLN A 31 -8.71 3.88 7.15
C GLN A 31 -8.87 2.77 6.14
N LEU A 32 -9.82 2.88 5.22
CA LEU A 32 -9.96 1.96 4.10
C LEU A 32 -8.87 2.22 3.06
N PHE A 33 -8.40 1.16 2.40
CA PHE A 33 -7.66 1.34 1.16
C PHE A 33 -8.59 1.85 0.06
N ASP A 34 -8.09 2.79 -0.73
CA ASP A 34 -8.74 3.22 -1.97
C ASP A 34 -7.92 2.75 -3.17
N THR A 35 -8.57 2.64 -4.33
CA THR A 35 -7.93 2.17 -5.57
C THR A 35 -6.63 2.90 -5.88
N LYS A 36 -6.56 4.20 -5.60
CA LYS A 36 -5.36 4.99 -5.87
C LYS A 36 -4.19 4.55 -4.99
N ARG A 37 -4.39 4.40 -3.68
CA ARG A 37 -3.36 3.90 -2.77
C ARG A 37 -2.94 2.49 -3.14
N SER A 38 -3.90 1.59 -3.39
CA SER A 38 -3.64 0.19 -3.75
C SER A 38 -2.77 0.10 -5.02
N PHE A 39 -3.10 0.89 -6.05
CA PHE A 39 -2.37 0.87 -7.31
C PHE A 39 -0.97 1.45 -7.17
N ILE A 40 -0.82 2.58 -6.47
CA ILE A 40 0.50 3.19 -6.27
C ILE A 40 1.40 2.24 -5.47
N HIS A 41 0.88 1.53 -4.48
CA HIS A 41 1.64 0.56 -3.70
C HIS A 41 2.28 -0.52 -4.57
N GLU A 42 1.48 -1.17 -5.43
CA GLU A 42 1.95 -2.21 -6.35
C GLU A 42 2.88 -1.66 -7.45
N VAL A 43 2.62 -0.43 -7.93
CA VAL A 43 3.52 0.24 -8.88
C VAL A 43 4.88 0.54 -8.24
N VAL A 44 4.92 0.98 -6.99
CA VAL A 44 6.17 1.22 -6.25
C VAL A 44 6.95 -0.09 -6.11
N HIS A 45 6.31 -1.22 -5.80
CA HIS A 45 6.97 -2.53 -5.82
C HIS A 45 7.62 -2.82 -7.18
N ALA A 46 6.86 -2.64 -8.26
CA ALA A 46 7.33 -2.95 -9.60
C ALA A 46 8.52 -2.08 -10.05
N LEU A 47 8.51 -0.79 -9.69
CA LEU A 47 9.54 0.17 -10.08
C LEU A 47 10.82 0.06 -9.24
N THR A 48 10.68 -0.19 -7.94
CA THR A 48 11.82 -0.18 -7.01
C THR A 48 12.41 -1.56 -6.75
N HIS A 49 11.66 -2.63 -7.03
CA HIS A 49 12.00 -4.01 -6.65
C HIS A 49 12.19 -4.22 -5.14
N LEU A 50 11.70 -3.30 -4.32
CA LEU A 50 11.73 -3.39 -2.86
C LEU A 50 10.53 -4.19 -2.33
N GLN A 51 10.72 -4.80 -1.17
CA GLN A 51 9.66 -5.44 -0.38
C GLN A 51 9.17 -4.48 0.71
N ASP A 52 7.99 -4.76 1.27
CA ASP A 52 7.46 -3.99 2.41
C ASP A 52 8.21 -4.26 3.70
N LYS A 53 8.71 -5.49 3.89
CA LYS A 53 9.33 -5.85 5.16
C LYS A 53 10.72 -5.23 5.25
N GLU A 54 10.91 -4.42 6.28
CA GLU A 54 12.17 -3.80 6.63
C GLU A 54 12.46 -4.04 8.11
N GLU A 55 13.69 -4.43 8.43
CA GLU A 55 14.09 -4.68 9.81
C GLU A 55 14.12 -3.36 10.60
N ASN A 56 13.55 -3.36 11.80
CA ASN A 56 13.48 -2.19 12.69
C ASN A 56 12.70 -0.98 12.14
N HIS A 57 11.87 -1.17 11.11
CA HIS A 57 11.07 -0.10 10.54
C HIS A 57 9.60 -0.51 10.39
N PRO A 58 8.64 0.23 11.01
CA PRO A 58 7.25 -0.21 11.11
C PRO A 58 6.47 -0.14 9.80
N ARG A 59 6.93 0.64 8.83
CA ARG A 59 6.26 0.87 7.54
C ARG A 59 6.89 0.09 6.40
N GLY A 60 8.23 0.06 6.36
CA GLY A 60 8.96 -0.33 5.17
C GLY A 60 9.00 0.72 4.07
N PRO A 61 9.92 0.55 3.10
CA PRO A 61 10.22 1.58 2.10
C PRO A 61 9.06 1.84 1.13
N VAL A 62 8.34 0.78 0.73
CA VAL A 62 7.25 0.87 -0.24
C VAL A 62 6.09 1.69 0.31
N VAL A 63 5.75 1.49 1.59
CA VAL A 63 4.71 2.26 2.28
C VAL A 63 5.12 3.74 2.40
N GLU A 64 6.39 4.03 2.68
CA GLU A 64 6.85 5.43 2.76
C GLU A 64 6.79 6.14 1.40
N TYR A 65 7.30 5.52 0.34
CA TYR A 65 7.18 6.06 -1.01
C TYR A 65 5.72 6.29 -1.39
N THR A 66 4.85 5.32 -1.10
CA THR A 66 3.40 5.46 -1.36
C THR A 66 2.81 6.66 -0.63
N ASN A 67 3.16 6.86 0.65
CA ASN A 67 2.67 8.01 1.43
C ASN A 67 3.15 9.36 0.86
N ILE A 68 4.42 9.46 0.47
CA ILE A 68 5.00 10.68 -0.12
C ILE A 68 4.32 10.99 -1.45
N ILE A 69 4.26 10.00 -2.36
CA ILE A 69 3.63 10.16 -3.69
C ILE A 69 2.18 10.60 -3.55
N LEU A 70 1.39 9.95 -2.68
CA LEU A 70 -0.01 10.32 -2.48
C LEU A 70 -0.14 11.75 -1.93
N LYS A 71 0.76 12.20 -1.05
CA LYS A 71 0.73 13.59 -0.58
C LYS A 71 1.12 14.58 -1.66
N GLU A 72 2.11 14.28 -2.48
CA GLU A 72 2.49 15.09 -3.65
C GLU A 72 1.37 15.18 -4.70
N MET A 73 0.55 14.13 -4.82
CA MET A 73 -0.66 14.12 -5.67
C MET A 73 -1.84 14.90 -5.06
N GLY A 74 -1.71 15.46 -3.86
CA GLY A 74 -2.81 16.12 -3.15
C GLY A 74 -3.87 15.16 -2.59
N HIS A 75 -3.52 13.90 -2.34
CA HIS A 75 -4.46 12.91 -1.82
C HIS A 75 -4.87 13.22 -0.36
N PRO A 76 -6.18 13.25 -0.05
CA PRO A 76 -6.65 13.65 1.27
C PRO A 76 -6.35 12.61 2.35
N SER A 77 -6.28 11.32 1.99
CA SER A 77 -6.11 10.23 2.95
C SER A 77 -4.89 10.45 3.87
N PRO A 78 -4.98 10.14 5.17
CA PRO A 78 -3.84 10.25 6.07
C PRO A 78 -2.77 9.19 5.72
N PRO A 79 -1.49 9.43 6.03
CA PRO A 79 -0.42 8.45 5.79
C PRO A 79 -0.64 7.12 6.52
N ARG A 80 -0.17 6.02 5.92
CA ARG A 80 -0.13 4.70 6.57
C ARG A 80 1.07 4.62 7.50
N MET A 81 0.82 4.32 8.77
CA MET A 81 1.81 4.41 9.85
C MET A 81 2.49 3.08 10.18
N VAL A 82 1.83 1.96 9.92
CA VAL A 82 2.40 0.62 10.03
C VAL A 82 1.99 -0.25 8.83
N TYR A 83 2.86 -1.17 8.42
CA TYR A 83 2.54 -2.15 7.38
C TYR A 83 1.63 -3.25 7.93
N ILE A 84 2.00 -3.88 9.04
CA ILE A 84 1.17 -4.91 9.69
C ILE A 84 0.54 -4.28 10.92
N PHE A 85 -0.78 -4.46 11.10
CA PHE A 85 -1.43 -4.13 12.36
C PHE A 85 -0.75 -4.92 13.48
N ASN A 86 -0.25 -4.24 14.50
CA ASN A 86 0.13 -4.92 15.73
C ASN A 86 -1.15 -5.53 16.31
N LYS A 87 -1.22 -6.87 16.34
CA LYS A 87 -2.28 -7.60 17.05
C LYS A 87 -2.07 -7.51 18.55
#